data_AF-A0A3B8SKN4-F1
#
_entry.id   AF-A0A3B8SKN4-F1
#
_cell.length_a   1.000
_cell.length_b   1.000
_cell.length_c   1.000
_cell.angle_alpha   90.00
_cell.angle_beta   90.00
_cell.angle_gamma   90.00
#
_symmetry.space_group_name_H-M   'P 1'
#
loop_
_entity.id
_entity.type
_entity.pdbx_description
1 polymer ?
#
loop_
_entity_poly.entity_id
_entity_poly.type
_entity_poly.pdbx_seq_one_letter_code
_entity_poly.pdbx_strand_id
1 'polypeptide(L)'
;IEIVKNFIEILGIKVILVNRECVLYSNLVNIGSKLNVDIKELVKKGSNIRSQSNEFIFGENKVNGIYNMLPIITNEGVIGSIIVFGDINEKGFELCTLLSKIIMLELNIS
;
A
#
# COMPACT_ATOMS: atom_id res chain seq x y z
N ILE A 1 -3.06 9.25 -9.98
CA ILE A 1 -2.18 8.10 -9.67
C ILE A 1 -0.85 8.18 -10.43
N GLU A 2 -0.80 8.87 -11.57
CA GLU A 2 0.41 8.96 -12.40
C GLU A 2 1.60 9.63 -11.69
N ILE A 3 1.36 10.67 -10.88
CA ILE A 3 2.41 11.31 -10.07
C ILE A 3 3.00 10.29 -9.10
N VAL A 4 2.15 9.53 -8.42
CA VAL A 4 2.56 8.50 -7.46
C VAL A 4 3.43 7.44 -8.13
N LYS A 5 3.03 6.96 -9.32
CA LYS A 5 3.83 6.01 -10.12
C LYS A 5 5.22 6.57 -10.45
N ASN A 6 5.31 7.82 -10.88
CA ASN A 6 6.59 8.46 -11.18
C ASN A 6 7.50 8.54 -9.93
N PHE A 7 6.94 8.89 -8.76
CA PHE A 7 7.70 8.89 -7.51
C PHE A 7 8.24 7.50 -7.16
N ILE A 8 7.41 6.47 -7.32
CA ILE A 8 7.78 5.08 -7.05
C ILE A 8 8.93 4.63 -7.94
N GLU A 9 8.86 4.93 -9.24
CA GLU A 9 9.87 4.54 -10.21
C GLU A 9 11.20 5.27 -10.01
N ILE A 10 11.17 6.60 -9.84
CA ILE A 10 12.38 7.43 -9.67
C ILE A 10 13.13 7.06 -8.40
N LEU A 11 12.41 6.80 -7.30
CA LEU A 11 13.01 6.53 -5.99
C LEU A 11 13.22 5.03 -5.72
N GLY A 12 12.84 4.15 -6.65
CA GLY A 12 12.97 2.70 -6.50
C GLY A 12 12.18 2.13 -5.33
N ILE A 13 11.03 2.71 -5.02
CA ILE A 13 10.24 2.38 -3.83
C ILE A 13 9.49 1.08 -4.07
N LYS A 14 9.63 0.12 -3.15
CA LYS A 14 8.89 -1.14 -3.21
C LYS A 14 7.49 -0.94 -2.66
N VAL A 15 6.45 -1.12 -3.48
CA VAL A 15 5.08 -0.76 -3.10
C VAL A 15 4.02 -1.71 -3.65
N ILE A 16 2.92 -1.79 -2.90
CA ILE A 16 1.68 -2.45 -3.31
C ILE A 16 0.53 -1.49 -2.98
N LEU A 17 -0.25 -1.13 -4.00
CA LEU A 17 -1.49 -0.39 -3.88
C LEU A 17 -2.65 -1.36 -4.06
N VAL A 18 -3.54 -1.41 -3.08
CA VAL A 18 -4.68 -2.34 -3.07
C VAL A 18 -5.99 -1.57 -2.91
N ASN A 19 -7.06 -2.07 -3.52
CA ASN A 19 -8.43 -1.76 -3.10
C ASN A 19 -8.90 -2.82 -2.09
N ARG A 20 -10.20 -2.83 -1.78
CA ARG A 20 -10.79 -3.80 -0.83
C ARG A 20 -10.74 -5.27 -1.29
N GLU A 21 -10.38 -5.55 -2.54
CA GLU A 21 -10.50 -6.87 -3.17
C GLU A 21 -9.23 -7.38 -3.86
N CYS A 22 -8.44 -6.51 -4.49
CA CYS A 22 -7.27 -6.88 -5.27
C CYS A 22 -6.18 -5.77 -5.34
N VAL A 23 -5.03 -6.15 -5.89
CA VAL A 23 -3.92 -5.23 -6.21
C VAL A 23 -4.29 -4.37 -7.41
N LEU A 24 -4.21 -3.04 -7.24
CA LEU A 24 -4.41 -2.06 -8.29
C LEU A 24 -3.10 -1.68 -8.99
N TYR A 25 -2.01 -1.66 -8.23
CA TYR A 25 -0.67 -1.36 -8.74
C TYR A 25 0.38 -1.99 -7.83
N SER A 26 1.45 -2.52 -8.39
CA SER A 26 2.61 -2.99 -7.63
C SER A 26 3.83 -3.16 -8.53
N ASN A 27 5.01 -3.03 -7.94
CA ASN A 27 6.29 -3.45 -8.52
C ASN A 27 6.89 -4.68 -7.81
N LEU A 28 6.08 -5.40 -7.02
CA LEU A 28 6.48 -6.59 -6.25
C LEU A 28 5.61 -7.81 -6.58
N VAL A 29 4.34 -7.59 -6.93
CA VAL A 29 3.37 -8.65 -7.24
C VAL A 29 2.54 -8.29 -8.47
N ASN A 30 1.83 -9.27 -9.02
CA ASN A 30 1.00 -9.05 -10.20
C ASN A 30 -0.23 -8.17 -9.88
N ILE A 31 -0.51 -7.22 -10.77
CA ILE A 31 -1.76 -6.43 -10.74
C ILE A 31 -2.96 -7.38 -10.91
N GLY A 32 -4.05 -7.11 -10.19
CA GLY A 32 -5.26 -7.94 -10.21
C GLY A 32 -5.22 -9.15 -9.28
N SER A 33 -4.08 -9.45 -8.65
CA SER A 33 -4.00 -10.51 -7.63
C SER A 33 -4.99 -10.22 -6.49
N LYS A 34 -5.71 -11.25 -6.01
CA LYS A 34 -6.76 -11.13 -4.97
C LYS A 34 -6.17 -11.12 -3.56
N LEU A 35 -6.68 -10.24 -2.68
CA LEU A 35 -6.23 -10.27 -1.27
C LEU A 35 -6.77 -11.51 -0.55
N ASN A 36 -6.00 -12.08 0.37
CA ASN A 36 -6.47 -13.06 1.35
C ASN A 36 -7.39 -12.39 2.38
N VAL A 37 -8.17 -13.21 3.09
CA VAL A 37 -9.22 -12.74 4.02
C VAL A 37 -8.67 -11.74 5.04
N ASP A 38 -7.51 -12.03 5.63
CA ASP A 38 -6.90 -11.18 6.67
C ASP A 38 -6.56 -9.78 6.12
N ILE A 39 -5.92 -9.70 4.95
CA ILE A 39 -5.57 -8.41 4.34
C ILE A 39 -6.82 -7.67 3.88
N LYS A 40 -7.85 -8.36 3.36
CA LYS A 40 -9.15 -7.72 3.05
C LYS A 40 -9.74 -7.06 4.28
N GLU A 41 -9.69 -7.73 5.43
CA GLU A 41 -10.24 -7.21 6.67
C GLU A 41 -9.46 -5.98 7.16
N LEU A 42 -8.12 -6.02 7.10
CA LEU A 42 -7.26 -4.89 7.44
C LEU A 42 -7.51 -3.68 6.55
N VAL A 43 -7.65 -3.89 5.23
CA VAL A 43 -7.99 -2.82 4.28
C VAL A 43 -9.36 -2.23 4.58
N LYS A 44 -10.38 -3.07 4.84
CA LYS A 44 -11.74 -2.60 5.14
C LYS A 44 -11.82 -1.81 6.45
N LYS A 45 -11.05 -2.20 7.47
CA LYS A 45 -10.95 -1.49 8.75
C LYS A 45 -10.13 -0.20 8.65
N GLY A 46 -9.41 0.01 7.56
CA GLY A 46 -8.48 1.12 7.41
C GLY A 46 -7.31 1.07 8.38
N SER A 47 -6.76 -0.13 8.61
CA SER A 47 -5.71 -0.33 9.59
C SER A 47 -4.39 0.35 9.20
N ASN A 48 -3.74 0.96 10.19
CA ASN A 48 -2.36 1.44 10.09
C ASN A 48 -1.43 0.36 10.64
N ILE A 49 -0.51 -0.14 9.82
CA ILE A 49 0.43 -1.19 10.23
C ILE A 49 1.85 -0.68 10.09
N ARG A 50 2.64 -0.86 11.15
CA ARG A 50 4.09 -0.74 11.14
C ARG A 50 4.65 -2.11 11.46
N SER A 51 4.87 -2.92 10.44
CA SER A 51 5.24 -4.32 10.62
C SER A 51 6.75 -4.48 10.63
N GLN A 52 7.27 -5.11 11.69
CA GLN A 52 8.64 -5.64 11.70
C GLN A 52 8.70 -7.09 11.19
N SER A 53 7.57 -7.63 10.69
CA SER A 53 7.56 -8.94 10.05
C SER A 53 8.38 -8.89 8.76
N ASN A 54 9.14 -9.95 8.53
CA ASN A 54 9.90 -10.14 7.30
C ASN A 54 9.07 -10.78 6.19
N GLU A 55 7.77 -10.95 6.37
CA GLU A 55 6.88 -11.49 5.35
C GLU A 55 5.54 -10.77 5.31
N PHE A 56 5.13 -10.52 4.07
CA PHE A 56 3.79 -10.11 3.70
C PHE A 56 3.23 -11.18 2.75
N ILE A 57 2.15 -11.82 3.17
CA ILE A 57 1.51 -12.90 2.42
C ILE A 57 0.25 -12.34 1.77
N PHE A 58 0.14 -12.62 0.48
CA PHE A 58 -0.93 -12.10 -0.37
C PHE A 58 -1.42 -13.20 -1.33
N GLY A 59 -2.54 -13.84 -0.98
CA GLY A 59 -2.98 -15.03 -1.71
C GLY A 59 -1.89 -16.11 -1.70
N GLU A 60 -1.44 -16.53 -2.88
CA GLU A 60 -0.30 -17.46 -3.03
C GLU A 60 1.06 -16.74 -3.13
N ASN A 61 1.07 -15.41 -3.21
CA ASN A 61 2.30 -14.63 -3.31
C ASN A 61 2.87 -14.34 -1.91
N LYS A 62 4.19 -14.37 -1.82
CA LYS A 62 4.95 -14.01 -0.63
C LYS A 62 5.94 -12.91 -0.98
N VAL A 63 5.86 -11.79 -0.28
CA VAL A 63 6.84 -10.70 -0.38
C VAL A 63 7.60 -10.63 0.93
N ASN A 64 8.92 -10.74 0.85
CA ASN A 64 9.78 -10.67 2.03
C ASN A 64 10.20 -9.22 2.31
N GLY A 65 10.21 -8.87 3.59
CA GLY A 65 10.69 -7.59 4.11
C GLY A 65 9.70 -6.91 5.04
N ILE A 66 10.25 -5.97 5.80
CA ILE A 66 9.52 -5.03 6.65
C ILE A 66 8.61 -4.16 5.78
N TYR A 67 7.39 -3.92 6.26
CA TYR A 67 6.41 -3.15 5.52
C TYR A 67 5.60 -2.22 6.42
N ASN A 68 5.17 -1.11 5.83
CA ASN A 68 4.22 -0.18 6.43
C ASN A 68 2.96 -0.16 5.58
N MET A 69 1.79 -0.25 6.21
CA MET A 69 0.50 -0.16 5.55
C MET A 69 -0.25 1.06 6.08
N LEU A 70 -0.79 1.86 5.17
CA LEU A 70 -1.64 2.99 5.49
C LEU A 70 -2.90 2.94 4.61
N PRO A 71 -4.08 3.25 5.18
CA PRO A 71 -5.31 3.32 4.43
C PRO A 71 -5.28 4.50 3.47
N ILE A 72 -6.08 4.38 2.42
CA ILE A 72 -6.42 5.48 1.52
C ILE A 72 -7.87 5.84 1.82
N ILE A 73 -8.05 7.05 2.35
CA ILE A 73 -9.33 7.53 2.85
C ILE A 73 -9.80 8.66 1.92
N THR A 74 -11.01 8.53 1.37
CA THR A 74 -11.67 9.60 0.64
C THR A 74 -12.90 10.06 1.42
N ASN A 75 -13.66 10.99 0.85
CA ASN A 75 -14.95 11.40 1.41
C ASN A 75 -15.96 10.23 1.49
N GLU A 76 -15.75 9.15 0.73
CA GLU A 76 -16.57 7.94 0.74
C GLU A 76 -16.09 6.90 1.77
N GLY A 77 -15.04 7.21 2.53
CA GLY A 77 -14.41 6.34 3.51
C GLY A 77 -13.17 5.63 2.98
N VAL A 78 -12.83 4.49 3.59
CA VAL A 78 -11.61 3.74 3.24
C VAL A 78 -11.80 2.98 1.94
N ILE A 79 -11.12 3.37 0.88
CA ILE A 79 -11.27 2.73 -0.45
C ILE A 79 -10.19 1.67 -0.74
N GLY A 80 -9.12 1.68 0.05
CA GLY A 80 -7.96 0.83 -0.19
C GLY A 80 -6.85 1.10 0.80
N SER A 81 -5.66 0.62 0.47
CA SER A 81 -4.46 0.87 1.26
C SER A 81 -3.22 0.88 0.37
N ILE A 82 -2.21 1.62 0.81
CA ILE A 82 -0.86 1.54 0.27
C ILE A 82 0.03 0.79 1.26
N ILE A 83 0.87 -0.08 0.72
CA ILE A 83 1.81 -0.90 1.47
C ILE A 83 3.20 -0.61 0.89
N VAL A 84 4.09 -0.06 1.70
CA VAL A 84 5.47 0.26 1.31
C VAL A 84 6.43 -0.65 2.05
N PHE A 85 7.34 -1.27 1.31
CA PHE A 85 8.40 -2.12 1.85
C PHE A 85 9.71 -1.32 1.94
N GLY A 86 10.44 -1.50 3.03
CA GLY A 86 11.72 -0.83 3.28
C GLY A 86 12.28 -1.15 4.67
N ASP A 87 13.50 -0.70 4.96
CA ASP A 87 14.12 -0.89 6.28
C ASP A 87 13.31 -0.21 7.41
N ILE A 88 13.42 -0.73 8.65
CA ILE A 88 12.72 -0.26 9.87
C ILE A 88 13.23 1.13 10.32
N ASN A 89 13.24 2.11 9.43
CA ASN A 89 13.59 3.49 9.76
C ASN A 89 12.32 4.34 9.67
N GLU A 90 12.25 5.42 10.46
CA GLU A 90 11.17 6.42 10.42
C GLU A 90 10.86 6.86 8.98
N LYS A 91 11.89 6.93 8.14
CA LYS A 91 11.81 7.24 6.69
C LYS A 91 10.88 6.33 5.90
N GLY A 92 10.82 5.02 6.20
CA GLY A 92 9.94 4.09 5.48
C GLY A 92 8.47 4.33 5.80
N PHE A 93 8.16 4.67 7.06
CA PHE A 93 6.81 5.03 7.46
C PHE A 93 6.41 6.42 6.95
N GLU A 94 7.33 7.40 7.00
CA GLU A 94 7.12 8.74 6.44
C GLU A 94 6.83 8.67 4.94
N LEU A 95 7.57 7.83 4.21
CA LEU A 95 7.35 7.62 2.79
C LEU A 95 6.00 6.98 2.50
N CYS A 96 5.60 5.96 3.27
CA CYS A 96 4.27 5.37 3.19
C CYS A 96 3.17 6.42 3.44
N THR A 97 3.40 7.29 4.43
CA THR A 97 2.48 8.39 4.78
C THR A 97 2.37 9.41 3.66
N LEU A 98 3.49 9.81 3.08
CA LEU A 98 3.54 10.75 1.97
C LEU A 98 2.77 10.21 0.77
N LEU A 99 3.03 8.96 0.38
CA LEU A 99 2.37 8.35 -0.78
C LEU A 99 0.86 8.18 -0.55
N SER A 100 0.43 7.74 0.65
CA SER A 100 -1.01 7.67 0.99
C SER A 100 -1.68 9.04 0.81
N LYS A 101 -1.08 10.11 1.34
CA LYS A 101 -1.63 11.47 1.23
C LYS A 101 -1.68 11.98 -0.21
N ILE A 102 -0.65 11.72 -1.02
CA ILE A 102 -0.65 12.12 -2.44
C ILE A 102 -1.78 11.41 -3.19
N ILE A 103 -1.96 10.10 -2.97
CA ILE A 103 -3.06 9.34 -3.59
C ILE A 103 -4.42 9.91 -3.16
N MET A 104 -4.61 10.18 -1.86
CA MET A 104 -5.84 10.78 -1.34
C MET A 104 -6.13 12.14 -2.00
N LEU A 105 -5.11 12.98 -2.18
CA LEU A 105 -5.27 14.29 -2.85
C LEU A 105 -5.66 14.13 -4.32
N GLU A 106 -4.96 13.27 -5.08
CA GLU A 106 -5.28 13.03 -6.49
C GLU A 106 -6.72 12.51 -6.68
N LEU A 107 -7.20 11.66 -5.77
CA LEU A 107 -8.53 11.05 -5.85
C LEU A 107 -9.66 11.95 -5.33
N ASN A 108 -9.38 12.90 -4.44
CA ASN A 108 -10.39 13.87 -3.97
C ASN A 108 -10.51 15.10 -4.88
N ILE A 109 -9.54 15.34 -5.77
CA ILE A 109 -9.55 16.44 -6.75
C ILE A 109 -10.16 15.99 -8.10
N SER A 110 -10.20 14.68 -8.38
CA SER A 110 -10.84 14.08 -9.57
C SER A 110 -12.33 13.85 -9.37
#